data_AF-A0A953LU51-F1
#
_entry.id   AF-A0A953LU51-F1
#
_cell.length_a   1.000
_cell.length_b   1.000
_cell.length_c   1.000
_cell.angle_alpha   90.00
_cell.angle_beta   90.00
_cell.angle_gamma   90.00
#
_symmetry.space_group_name_H-M   'P 1'
#
loop_
_entity.id
_entity.type
_entity.pdbx_description
1 polymer ?
#
loop_
_entity_poly.entity_id
_entity_poly.type
_entity_poly.pdbx_seq_one_letter_code
_entity_poly.pdbx_strand_id
1 'polypeptide(L)' 'MDPVTLETTIKVHLKEIRERLDHAASIARAAQTCAHTGDIEKGVEIALDIEQLIYEVNTLLNAASLVNRISKT' A
#
# COMPACT_ATOMS: atom_id res chain seq x y z
N MET A 1 -24.00 -1.96 -9.61
CA MET A 1 -23.35 -0.67 -9.27
C MET A 1 -23.40 0.18 -10.52
N ASP A 2 -23.81 1.44 -10.43
CA ASP A 2 -23.80 2.32 -11.61
C ASP A 2 -22.36 2.70 -12.01
N PRO A 3 -22.12 3.10 -13.28
CA PRO A 3 -20.78 3.39 -13.77
C PRO A 3 -20.04 4.49 -12.99
N VAL A 4 -20.76 5.49 -12.46
CA VAL A 4 -20.15 6.61 -11.74
C VAL A 4 -19.65 6.15 -10.37
N THR A 5 -20.45 5.36 -9.66
CA THR A 5 -20.05 4.75 -8.38
C THR A 5 -18.87 3.80 -8.57
N LEU A 6 -18.85 3.01 -9.65
CA LEU A 6 -17.73 2.12 -9.98
C LEU A 6 -16.43 2.88 -10.19
N GLU A 7 -16.45 3.88 -11.08
CA GLU A 7 -15.27 4.68 -11.43
C GLU A 7 -14.71 5.39 -10.19
N THR A 8 -15.60 5.98 -9.38
CA THR A 8 -15.23 6.66 -8.13
C THR A 8 -14.59 5.68 -7.14
N THR A 9 -15.18 4.50 -6.96
CA THR A 9 -14.67 3.47 -6.04
C THR A 9 -13.27 3.00 -6.45
N ILE A 10 -13.06 2.71 -7.74
CA ILE A 10 -11.74 2.31 -8.26
C ILE A 10 -10.73 3.44 -8.05
N LYS A 11 -11.07 4.69 -8.38
CA LYS A 11 -10.18 5.84 -8.17
C LYS A 11 -9.78 6.02 -6.70
N VAL A 12 -10.71 5.84 -5.77
CA VAL A 12 -10.44 5.89 -4.33
C VAL A 12 -9.46 4.79 -3.94
N HIS A 13 -9.70 3.53 -4.29
CA HIS A 13 -8.77 2.44 -3.96
C HIS A 13 -7.36 2.67 -4.55
N LEU A 14 -7.26 3.11 -5.81
CA LEU A 14 -5.97 3.41 -6.43
C LEU A 14 -5.22 4.55 -5.72
N LYS A 15 -5.95 5.58 -5.27
CA LYS A 15 -5.37 6.67 -4.47
C LYS A 15 -4.84 6.15 -3.14
N GLU A 16 -5.64 5.39 -2.40
CA GLU A 16 -5.30 4.84 -1.09
C GLU A 16 -4.11 3.86 -1.16
N ILE A 17 -4.02 3.08 -2.25
CA ILE A 17 -2.87 2.21 -2.54
C ILE A 17 -1.60 3.04 -2.71
N ARG A 18 -1.64 4.08 -3.54
CA ARG A 18 -0.49 4.96 -3.79
C ARG A 18 0.00 5.59 -2.49
N GLU A 19 -0.91 6.17 -1.71
CA GLU A 19 -0.56 6.87 -0.46
C GLU A 19 0.08 5.94 0.57
N ARG A 20 -0.38 4.69 0.67
CA ARG A 20 0.25 3.68 1.54
C ARG A 20 1.61 3.22 1.04
N LEU A 21 1.76 3.04 -0.28
CA LEU A 21 3.05 2.69 -0.87
C LEU A 21 4.08 3.82 -0.70
N ASP A 22 3.66 5.08 -0.83
CA ASP A 22 4.52 6.24 -0.58
C ASP A 22 4.99 6.28 0.89
N HIS A 23 4.09 5.97 1.82
CA HIS A 23 4.42 5.86 3.25
C HIS A 23 5.38 4.68 3.51
N ALA A 24 5.09 3.50 2.99
CA ALA A 24 5.95 2.31 3.12
C ALA A 24 7.34 2.57 2.54
N ALA A 25 7.43 3.25 1.40
CA ALA A 25 8.69 3.63 0.79
C ALA A 25 9.48 4.61 1.67
N SER A 26 8.80 5.50 2.42
CA SER A 26 9.45 6.40 3.38
C SER A 26 10.07 5.63 4.54
N ILE A 27 9.35 4.67 5.10
CA ILE A 27 9.85 3.79 6.16
C ILE A 27 11.03 2.96 5.66
N ALA A 28 10.93 2.38 4.46
CA ALA A 28 12.00 1.60 3.85
C ALA A 28 13.30 2.41 3.68
N ARG A 29 13.19 3.69 3.28
CA ARG A 29 14.35 4.59 3.17
C ARG A 29 14.99 4.88 4.54
N ALA A 30 14.18 5.06 5.58
CA ALA A 30 14.67 5.25 6.95
C ALA A 30 15.41 4.00 7.44
N ALA A 31 14.80 2.82 7.29
CA ALA A 31 15.41 1.53 7.61
C ALA A 31 16.75 1.32 6.87
N GLN A 32 16.79 1.59 5.56
CA GLN A 32 18.00 1.49 4.76
C GLN A 32 19.11 2.44 5.27
N THR A 33 18.75 3.65 5.66
CA THR A 33 19.70 4.64 6.19
C THR A 33 20.33 4.14 7.48
N CYS A 34 19.54 3.63 8.42
CA CYS A 34 20.03 3.06 9.68
C CYS A 34 21.02 1.91 9.43
N ALA A 35 20.65 0.97 8.57
CA ALA A 35 21.52 -0.15 8.18
C ALA A 35 22.81 0.34 7.51
N HIS A 36 22.75 1.36 6.65
CA HIS A 36 23.93 1.93 5.99
C HIS A 36 24.87 2.65 6.96
N THR A 37 24.34 3.23 8.04
CA THR A 37 25.15 3.85 9.11
C THR A 37 25.71 2.85 10.12
N GLY A 38 25.49 1.54 9.92
CA GLY A 38 26.01 0.46 10.75
C GLY A 38 25.05 -0.06 11.82
N ASP A 39 23.85 0.53 11.94
CA ASP A 39 22.82 0.09 12.89
C ASP A 39 21.79 -0.82 12.18
N ILE A 40 22.22 -2.06 11.94
CA ILE A 40 21.43 -3.06 11.20
C ILE A 40 20.20 -3.47 12.00
N GLU A 41 20.32 -3.65 13.31
CA GLU A 41 19.20 -4.03 14.19
C GLU A 41 18.09 -2.98 14.14
N LYS A 42 18.45 -1.70 14.25
CA LYS A 42 17.46 -0.62 14.12
C LYS A 42 16.86 -0.54 12.73
N GLY A 43 17.67 -0.78 11.69
CA GLY A 43 17.20 -0.86 10.31
C GLY A 43 16.12 -1.93 10.13
N VAL A 44 16.32 -3.12 10.69
CA VAL A 44 15.32 -4.21 10.67
C VAL A 44 14.08 -3.83 11.47
N GLU A 45 14.24 -3.30 12.69
CA GLU A 45 13.11 -2.86 13.54
C GLU A 45 12.19 -1.89 12.79
N ILE A 46 12.76 -0.85 12.17
CA ILE A 46 11.99 0.14 11.39
C ILE A 46 11.35 -0.49 10.16
N ALA A 47 12.03 -1.43 9.48
CA ALA A 47 11.48 -2.05 8.28
C ALA A 47 10.19 -2.85 8.55
N LEU A 48 10.03 -3.40 9.76
CA LEU A 48 8.83 -4.16 10.16
C LEU A 48 7.58 -3.28 10.23
N ASP A 49 7.70 -1.97 10.43
CA ASP A 49 6.57 -1.04 10.42
C ASP A 49 5.84 -1.00 9.06
N ILE A 50 6.45 -1.54 8.00
CA ILE A 50 5.87 -1.63 6.65
C ILE A 50 4.82 -2.75 6.55
N GLU A 51 4.87 -3.79 7.39
CA GLU A 51 4.04 -4.99 7.25
C GLU A 51 2.54 -4.66 7.14
N GLN A 52 2.04 -3.80 8.02
CA GLN A 52 0.65 -3.37 8.02
C GLN A 52 0.28 -2.62 6.73
N LEU A 53 1.17 -1.75 6.23
CA LEU A 53 0.92 -0.99 5.00
C LEU A 53 0.84 -1.92 3.78
N ILE A 54 1.68 -2.95 3.72
CA ILE A 54 1.66 -3.93 2.62
C ILE A 54 0.39 -4.79 2.67
N TYR A 55 -0.02 -5.21 3.88
CA TYR A 55 -1.29 -5.92 4.06
C TYR A 55 -2.48 -5.09 3.55
N GLU A 56 -2.53 -3.80 3.90
CA GLU A 56 -3.59 -2.90 3.47
C GLU A 56 -3.58 -2.65 1.95
N VAL A 57 -2.40 -2.47 1.35
CA VAL A 57 -2.25 -2.34 -0.12
C VAL A 57 -2.79 -3.57 -0.84
N ASN A 58 -2.42 -4.77 -0.38
CA ASN A 58 -2.92 -6.00 -0.99
C ASN A 58 -4.44 -6.13 -0.84
N THR A 59 -4.98 -5.78 0.32
CA THR A 59 -6.43 -5.76 0.57
C THR A 59 -7.15 -4.79 -0.38
N LEU A 60 -6.66 -3.57 -0.55
CA LEU A 60 -7.23 -2.58 -1.47
C LEU A 60 -7.11 -3.03 -2.94
N LEU A 61 -6.00 -3.66 -3.32
CA LEU A 61 -5.81 -4.20 -4.66
C LEU A 61 -6.83 -5.31 -4.96
N ASN A 62 -7.03 -6.21 -4.00
CA ASN A 62 -8.04 -7.27 -4.10
C ASN A 62 -9.46 -6.69 -4.21
N ALA A 63 -9.79 -5.66 -3.43
CA ALA A 63 -11.07 -4.97 -3.52
C ALA A 63 -11.29 -4.31 -4.89
N ALA A 64 -10.31 -3.56 -5.40
CA ALA A 64 -10.38 -2.94 -6.73
C ALA A 64 -10.55 -3.98 -7.84
N SER A 65 -9.82 -5.09 -7.75
CA SER A 65 -9.93 -6.21 -8.69
C SER A 65 -11.31 -6.86 -8.66
N LEU A 66 -11.87 -7.11 -7.47
CA LEU A 66 -13.20 -7.68 -7.29
C LEU A 66 -14.29 -6.78 -7.86
N VAL A 67 -14.25 -5.49 -7.51
CA VAL A 67 -15.21 -4.49 -7.98
C VAL A 67 -15.21 -4.40 -9.52
N ASN A 68 -14.03 -4.35 -10.15
CA ASN A 68 -13.88 -4.34 -11.60
C ASN A 68 -14.34 -5.65 -12.29
N ARG A 69 -14.29 -6.79 -11.60
CA ARG A 69 -14.83 -8.05 -12.12
C ARG A 69 -16.35 -8.07 -12.07
N ILE A 70 -16.93 -7.69 -10.93
CA ILE A 70 -18.38 -7.69 -10.74
C ILE A 70 -19.05 -6.68 -11.68
N SER A 71 -18.42 -5.55 -11.98
CA SER A 71 -18.98 -4.58 -12.92
C SER A 71 -19.05 -5.05 -14.38
N LYS A 72 -18.40 -6.16 -14.71
CA LYS A 72 -18.39 -6.76 -16.06
C LYS A 72 -19.34 -7.96 -16.17
N THR A 73 -20.00 -8.31 -15.07
CA THR A 73 -21.00 -9.38 -14.98
C THR A 73 -22.39 -8.77 -15.11
#